data_AF-A0A6P0Z206-F1
#
_entry.id   AF-A0A6P0Z206-F1
#
_cell.length_a   1.000
_cell.length_b   1.000
_cell.length_c   1.000
_cell.angle_alpha   90.00
_cell.angle_beta   90.00
_cell.angle_gamma   90.00
#
_symmetry.space_group_name_H-M   'P 1'
#
loop_
_entity.id
_entity.type
_entity.pdbx_description
1 polymer ?
#
loop_
_entity_poly.entity_id
_entity_poly.type
_entity_poly.pdbx_seq_one_letter_code
_entity_poly.pdbx_strand_id
1 'polypeptide(L)'
;MSVETIQPSTHSLAPFIHTLESGYALLPHSEQNVMEVVGILKSYGVVLDAYSINLNYIADHQSLIFFQCFSSLSRDISPLKYLNHGKKIR
;
A
#
# COMPACT_ATOMS: atom_id res chain seq x y z
N MET A 1 -32.18 18.73 -4.03
CA MET A 1 -31.13 17.85 -3.47
C MET A 1 -30.40 18.65 -2.40
N SER A 2 -30.54 18.27 -1.14
CA SER A 2 -29.85 18.89 -0.01
C SER A 2 -28.40 18.43 0.00
N VAL A 3 -27.46 19.36 -0.21
CA VAL A 3 -26.02 19.09 -0.08
C VAL A 3 -25.75 18.97 1.43
N GLU A 4 -25.46 17.76 1.92
CA GLU A 4 -25.00 17.59 3.30
C GLU A 4 -23.61 18.24 3.43
N THR A 5 -23.53 19.33 4.19
CA THR A 5 -22.27 20.03 4.45
C THR A 5 -21.45 19.25 5.46
N ILE A 6 -20.42 18.55 4.99
CA ILE A 6 -19.45 17.82 5.80
C ILE A 6 -18.64 18.84 6.62
N GLN A 7 -18.46 18.58 7.91
CA GLN A 7 -17.65 19.43 8.80
C GLN A 7 -16.19 19.44 8.35
N PRO A 8 -15.50 20.59 8.40
CA PRO A 8 -14.16 20.67 7.85
C PRO A 8 -13.14 19.84 8.61
N SER A 9 -12.22 19.22 7.86
CA SER A 9 -11.22 18.34 8.42
C SER A 9 -10.24 19.11 9.31
N THR A 10 -9.94 18.57 10.49
CA THR A 10 -8.93 19.12 11.42
C THR A 10 -7.52 18.57 11.16
N HIS A 11 -7.36 17.74 10.13
CA HIS A 11 -6.09 17.09 9.81
C HIS A 11 -5.05 18.08 9.28
N SER A 12 -3.76 17.80 9.46
CA SER A 12 -2.67 18.64 8.94
C SER A 12 -2.71 18.83 7.41
N LEU A 13 -3.35 17.90 6.70
CA LEU A 13 -3.57 17.93 5.24
C LEU A 13 -4.99 18.37 4.85
N ALA A 14 -5.72 19.02 5.77
CA ALA A 14 -7.03 19.63 5.52
C ALA A 14 -7.14 20.37 4.16
N PRO A 15 -6.17 21.19 3.71
CA PRO A 15 -6.28 21.84 2.40
C PRO A 15 -6.39 20.85 1.23
N PHE A 16 -5.66 19.73 1.26
CA PHE A 16 -5.75 18.70 0.22
C PHE A 16 -7.06 17.91 0.33
N ILE A 17 -7.49 17.61 1.56
CA ILE A 17 -8.75 16.90 1.81
C ILE A 17 -9.93 17.72 1.25
N HIS A 18 -9.98 19.01 1.53
CA HIS A 18 -11.00 19.90 0.99
C HIS A 18 -10.97 20.01 -0.54
N THR A 19 -9.76 20.01 -1.13
CA THR A 19 -9.60 20.01 -2.59
C THR A 19 -10.20 18.73 -3.20
N LEU A 20 -9.96 17.58 -2.56
CA LEU A 20 -10.52 16.29 -3.00
C LEU A 20 -12.04 16.20 -2.77
N GLU A 21 -12.54 16.68 -1.63
CA GLU A 21 -13.97 16.73 -1.30
C GLU A 21 -14.77 17.60 -2.29
N SER A 22 -14.14 18.66 -2.82
CA SER A 22 -14.73 19.54 -3.84
C SER A 22 -14.59 18.99 -5.26
N GLY A 23 -14.00 17.82 -5.44
CA GLY A 23 -13.87 17.14 -6.74
C GLY A 23 -12.73 17.67 -7.62
N TYR A 24 -11.85 18.50 -7.08
CA TYR A 24 -10.67 18.97 -7.81
C TYR A 24 -9.52 17.95 -7.73
N ALA A 25 -8.60 18.06 -8.69
CA ALA A 25 -7.40 17.23 -8.71
C ALA A 25 -6.49 17.53 -7.50
N LEU A 26 -5.79 16.50 -7.01
CA LEU A 26 -4.84 16.63 -5.90
C LEU A 26 -3.69 17.58 -6.23
N LEU A 27 -3.27 17.59 -7.50
CA LEU A 27 -2.19 18.42 -8.01
C LEU A 27 -2.80 19.58 -8.83
N PRO A 28 -2.31 20.82 -8.69
CA PRO A 28 -2.79 21.94 -9.49
C PRO A 28 -2.61 21.67 -10.99
N HIS A 29 -3.55 22.14 -11.81
CA HIS A 29 -3.41 22.08 -13.26
C HIS A 29 -2.40 23.11 -13.75
N SER A 30 -1.20 22.67 -14.13
CA SER A 30 -0.18 23.47 -14.80
C SER A 30 0.53 22.63 -15.86
N GLU A 31 1.05 23.26 -16.92
CA GLU A 31 1.78 22.55 -17.98
C GLU A 31 2.99 21.81 -17.42
N GLN A 32 3.70 22.40 -16.47
CA GLN A 32 4.83 21.77 -15.78
C GLN A 32 4.42 20.50 -15.03
N ASN A 33 3.35 20.58 -14.24
CA ASN A 33 2.85 19.44 -13.47
C ASN A 33 2.42 18.28 -14.39
N VAL A 34 1.78 18.58 -15.51
CA VAL A 34 1.38 17.58 -16.51
C VAL A 34 2.62 16.92 -17.12
N MET A 35 3.62 17.70 -17.52
CA MET A 35 4.85 17.18 -18.11
C MET A 35 5.61 16.27 -17.16
N GLU A 36 5.76 16.66 -15.89
CA GLU A 36 6.42 15.85 -14.87
C GLU A 36 5.68 14.55 -14.60
N VAL A 37 4.35 14.61 -14.38
CA VAL A 37 3.53 13.42 -14.11
C VAL A 37 3.56 12.44 -15.28
N VAL A 38 3.42 12.93 -16.52
CA VAL A 38 3.50 12.07 -17.71
C VAL A 38 4.90 11.47 -17.89
N GLY A 39 5.97 12.23 -17.60
CA GLY A 39 7.33 11.74 -17.64
C GLY A 39 7.59 10.62 -16.61
N ILE A 40 7.09 10.79 -15.38
CA ILE A 40 7.15 9.76 -14.34
C ILE A 40 6.38 8.52 -14.77
N LEU A 41 5.12 8.68 -15.23
CA LEU A 41 4.29 7.56 -15.67
C LEU A 41 4.94 6.78 -16.82
N LYS A 42 5.54 7.48 -17.78
CA LYS A 42 6.23 6.83 -18.91
C LYS A 42 7.49 6.07 -18.46
N SER A 43 8.31 6.68 -17.60
CA SER A 43 9.55 6.03 -17.12
C SER A 43 9.25 4.81 -16.24
N TYR A 44 8.27 4.92 -15.34
CA TYR A 44 7.81 3.78 -14.53
C TYR A 44 7.11 2.72 -15.36
N GLY A 45 6.32 3.10 -16.37
CA GLY A 45 5.63 2.15 -17.24
C GLY A 45 6.57 1.12 -17.86
N VAL A 46 7.78 1.53 -18.28
CA VAL A 46 8.79 0.60 -18.84
C VAL A 46 9.26 -0.43 -17.81
N VAL A 47 9.55 0.02 -16.58
CA VAL A 47 10.02 -0.87 -15.52
C VAL A 47 8.90 -1.80 -15.06
N LEU A 48 7.67 -1.26 -14.93
CA LEU A 48 6.50 -2.02 -14.53
C LEU A 48 6.08 -3.05 -15.59
N ASP A 49 6.26 -2.75 -16.88
CA ASP A 49 6.01 -3.70 -17.98
C ASP A 49 6.93 -4.92 -17.88
N ALA A 50 8.24 -4.69 -17.76
CA ALA A 50 9.22 -5.76 -17.56
C ALA A 50 8.95 -6.55 -16.27
N TYR A 51 8.59 -5.85 -15.18
CA TYR A 51 8.25 -6.49 -13.91
C TYR A 51 6.98 -7.34 -14.00
N SER A 52 5.95 -6.86 -14.71
CA SER A 52 4.70 -7.59 -14.95
C SER A 52 4.95 -8.90 -15.68
N ILE A 53 5.80 -8.89 -16.71
CA ILE A 53 6.21 -10.12 -17.42
C ILE A 53 6.86 -11.12 -16.45
N ASN A 54 7.79 -10.65 -15.61
CA ASN A 54 8.44 -11.50 -14.62
C ASN A 54 7.46 -12.02 -13.55
N LEU A 55 6.51 -11.20 -13.10
CA LEU A 55 5.48 -11.62 -12.15
C LEU A 55 4.56 -12.68 -12.74
N ASN A 56 4.15 -12.53 -14.00
CA ASN A 56 3.35 -13.55 -14.70
C ASN A 56 4.13 -14.85 -14.86
N TYR A 57 5.42 -14.78 -15.22
CA TYR A 57 6.29 -15.95 -15.26
C TYR A 57 6.38 -16.65 -13.88
N ILE A 58 6.53 -15.89 -12.80
CA ILE A 58 6.52 -16.44 -11.44
C ILE A 58 5.16 -17.04 -11.10
N ALA A 59 4.05 -16.40 -11.47
CA ALA A 59 2.72 -16.94 -11.24
C ALA A 59 2.52 -18.27 -11.97
N ASP A 60 2.91 -18.36 -13.25
CA ASP A 60 2.71 -19.55 -14.07
C ASP A 60 3.64 -20.71 -13.67
N HIS A 61 4.88 -20.41 -13.29
CA HIS A 61 5.91 -21.43 -13.01
C HIS A 61 6.12 -21.70 -11.52
N GLN A 62 5.64 -20.82 -10.62
CA GLN A 62 5.84 -20.91 -9.17
C GLN A 62 4.55 -20.69 -8.37
N SER A 63 3.37 -20.93 -8.96
CA SER A 63 2.04 -20.75 -8.34
C SER A 63 1.82 -21.48 -6.99
N LEU A 64 2.78 -22.26 -6.48
CA LEU A 64 2.62 -23.04 -5.26
C LEU A 64 3.87 -23.06 -4.35
N ILE A 65 4.44 -21.89 -4.02
CA ILE A 65 4.77 -21.72 -2.60
C ILE A 65 3.51 -21.21 -1.93
N PHE A 66 2.58 -22.12 -1.66
CA PHE A 66 1.45 -21.96 -0.74
C PHE A 66 1.90 -21.51 0.68
N PHE A 67 3.18 -21.22 0.88
CA PHE A 67 3.85 -21.00 2.16
C PHE A 67 4.81 -19.79 2.20
N GLN A 68 4.73 -18.78 1.32
CA GLN A 68 5.46 -17.52 1.53
C GLN A 68 4.65 -16.47 2.32
N CYS A 69 3.50 -16.86 2.89
CA CYS A 69 2.74 -16.04 3.84
C CYS A 69 3.20 -16.24 5.30
N PHE A 70 3.93 -17.32 5.61
CA PHE A 70 4.48 -17.54 6.95
C PHE A 70 5.85 -16.89 7.18
N SER A 71 6.57 -16.39 6.16
CA SER A 71 7.94 -15.86 6.37
C SER A 71 7.97 -14.50 7.10
N SER A 72 7.10 -13.55 6.75
CA SER A 72 7.01 -12.27 7.49
C SER A 72 6.12 -12.35 8.73
N LEU A 73 5.28 -13.38 8.85
CA LEU A 73 4.40 -13.61 10.01
C LEU A 73 5.05 -14.49 11.09
N SER A 74 6.08 -15.29 10.75
CA SER A 74 6.80 -16.15 11.72
C SER A 74 7.95 -15.45 12.45
N ARG A 75 8.22 -14.16 12.20
CA ARG A 75 9.39 -13.49 12.79
C ARG A 75 9.31 -13.32 14.32
N ASP A 76 8.12 -13.46 14.91
CA ASP A 76 7.90 -13.30 16.36
C ASP A 76 7.33 -14.53 17.09
N ILE A 77 7.18 -15.70 16.46
CA ILE A 77 6.72 -16.90 17.17
C ILE A 77 7.93 -17.65 17.70
N SER A 78 8.48 -17.18 18.82
CA SER A 78 9.40 -17.98 19.65
C SER A 78 8.60 -19.01 20.47
N PRO A 79 8.59 -20.31 20.14
CA PRO A 79 7.91 -21.32 20.96
C PRO A 79 8.54 -21.52 22.34
N LEU A 80 9.72 -20.92 22.61
CA LEU A 80 10.40 -21.03 23.90
C LEU A 80 9.85 -20.14 25.02
N LYS A 81 8.90 -19.23 24.76
CA LYS A 81 8.43 -18.30 25.80
C LYS A 81 7.39 -18.90 26.77
N TYR A 82 6.90 -20.12 26.52
CA TYR A 82 5.84 -20.72 27.32
C TYR A 82 6.20 -22.05 28.00
N LEU A 83 7.46 -22.48 27.96
CA LEU A 83 7.89 -23.68 28.69
C LEU A 83 8.33 -23.35 30.12
N ASN A 84 7.50 -22.65 30.91
CA ASN A 84 7.72 -22.48 32.35
C ASN A 84 6.38 -22.23 33.08
N HIS A 85 5.46 -23.20 33.02
CA HIS A 85 4.30 -23.22 33.91
C HIS A 85 3.91 -24.63 34.35
N GLY A 86 4.90 -25.45 34.74
CA GLY A 86 4.62 -26.86 35.06
C GLY A 86 5.67 -27.56 35.91
N LYS A 87 6.37 -26.87 36.83
CA LYS A 87 7.12 -27.54 37.90
C LYS A 87 7.04 -26.73 39.20
N LYS A 88 5.86 -26.77 39.82
CA LYS A 88 5.69 -26.49 41.24
C LYS A 88 4.50 -27.25 41.81
N ILE A 89 4.60 -28.58 41.90
CA ILE A 89 3.97 -29.38 42.96
C ILE A 89 4.83 -30.66 43.14
N ARG A 90 5.76 -30.63 44.09
CA ARG A 90 6.02 -31.60 45.18
C ARG A 90 7.32 -31.22 45.87
#